data_AF-A0A3M1PC69-F1
#
_entry.id   AF-A0A3M1PC69-F1
#
_cell.length_a   1.000
_cell.length_b   1.000
_cell.length_c   1.000
_cell.angle_alpha   90.00
_cell.angle_beta   90.00
_cell.angle_gamma   90.00
#
_symmetry.space_group_name_H-M   'P 1'
#
loop_
_entity.id
_entity.type
_entity.pdbx_description
1 polymer ?
#
loop_
_entity_poly.entity_id
_entity_poly.type
_entity_poly.pdbx_seq_one_letter_code
_entity_poly.pdbx_strand_id
1 'polypeptide(L)'
;MGLTRREFLVRSSGAIAIGGAAAGGLWAWGDRAGRVLAAPTSRKLALLVGISQYAESVSDLPAVKGGLLPGALTDVEMQRQVLQHRFGFQPADILTLTDDQATWEGITDAFQAHLLAQARPGDVVVFHVSGLGSRVRSAADPAQILNSIVPSDGVLPTSDSAAIGDLT
;
A
#
# COMPACT_ATOMS: atom_id res chain seq x y z
N MET A 1 15.44 41.16 -12.17
CA MET A 1 14.01 40.80 -12.24
C MET A 1 13.87 39.37 -11.74
N GLY A 2 13.23 39.18 -10.59
CA GLY A 2 13.09 37.87 -9.96
C GLY A 2 11.95 37.07 -10.59
N LEU A 3 12.16 35.77 -10.79
CA LEU A 3 11.12 34.86 -11.25
C LEU A 3 10.01 34.78 -10.20
N THR A 4 8.75 34.91 -10.63
CA THR A 4 7.61 34.81 -9.74
C THR A 4 7.37 33.35 -9.33
N ARG A 5 6.77 33.12 -8.13
CA ARG A 5 6.46 31.77 -7.62
C ARG A 5 5.64 30.91 -8.60
N ARG A 6 4.88 31.53 -9.50
CA ARG A 6 4.10 30.85 -10.55
C ARG A 6 4.96 30.39 -11.73
N GLU A 7 5.98 31.15 -12.12
CA GLU A 7 6.88 30.77 -13.21
C GLU A 7 7.81 29.61 -12.82
N PHE A 8 8.18 29.52 -11.53
CA PHE A 8 8.98 28.41 -11.00
C PHE A 8 8.25 27.07 -11.05
N LEU A 9 6.94 27.04 -10.76
CA LEU A 9 6.13 25.83 -10.81
C LEU A 9 5.84 25.37 -12.25
N VAL A 10 5.72 26.31 -13.19
CA VAL A 10 5.53 25.97 -14.61
C VAL A 10 6.82 25.40 -15.23
N ARG A 11 8.00 25.86 -14.77
CA ARG A 11 9.30 25.34 -15.26
C ARG A 11 9.73 24.01 -14.66
N SER A 12 9.19 23.59 -13.52
CA SER A 12 9.58 22.32 -12.86
C SER A 12 8.84 21.08 -13.37
N SER A 13 7.81 21.24 -14.22
CA SER A 13 7.10 20.13 -14.88
C SER A 13 7.86 19.48 -16.06
N GLY A 14 9.09 19.91 -16.36
CA GLY A 14 9.76 19.60 -17.63
C GLY A 14 10.77 18.44 -17.67
N ALA A 15 10.95 17.64 -16.61
CA ALA A 15 12.04 16.65 -16.61
C ALA A 15 11.76 15.35 -15.85
N ILE A 16 10.70 14.60 -16.20
CA ILE A 16 10.72 13.13 -16.25
C ILE A 16 9.83 12.70 -17.42
N ALA A 17 10.40 12.70 -18.63
CA ALA A 17 9.80 12.12 -19.82
C ALA A 17 10.75 11.04 -20.37
N ILE A 18 10.79 9.89 -19.71
CA ILE A 18 11.35 8.65 -20.24
C ILE A 18 10.33 7.54 -19.98
N GLY A 19 9.63 7.07 -21.04
CA GLY A 19 8.76 5.88 -20.99
C GLY A 19 7.32 6.07 -21.51
N GLY A 20 7.15 6.54 -22.74
CA GLY A 20 5.86 6.90 -23.38
C GLY A 20 4.82 5.79 -23.63
N ALA A 21 4.90 4.62 -22.99
CA ALA A 21 3.87 3.56 -23.10
C ALA A 21 3.21 3.20 -21.76
N ALA A 22 3.90 3.38 -20.63
CA ALA A 22 3.34 3.15 -19.29
C ALA A 22 2.61 4.40 -18.74
N ALA A 23 2.97 5.59 -19.22
CA ALA A 23 2.41 6.86 -18.78
C ALA A 23 0.89 6.92 -18.98
N GLY A 24 0.37 6.55 -20.15
CA GLY A 24 -1.09 6.63 -20.42
C GLY A 24 -1.94 5.77 -19.47
N GLY A 25 -1.44 4.60 -19.07
CA GLY A 25 -2.10 3.74 -18.10
C GLY A 25 -2.02 4.29 -16.67
N LEU A 26 -0.88 4.86 -16.29
CA LEU A 26 -0.68 5.51 -14.99
C LEU A 26 -1.52 6.80 -14.84
N TRP A 27 -1.57 7.63 -15.88
CA TRP A 27 -2.44 8.82 -15.92
C TRP A 27 -3.91 8.41 -15.88
N ALA A 28 -4.34 7.45 -16.71
CA ALA A 28 -5.73 7.00 -16.71
C ALA A 28 -6.13 6.30 -15.39
N TRP A 29 -5.23 5.58 -14.74
CA TRP A 29 -5.46 4.98 -13.42
C TRP A 29 -5.53 6.06 -12.34
N GLY A 30 -4.60 7.02 -12.35
CA GLY A 30 -4.61 8.18 -11.45
C GLY A 30 -5.87 9.04 -11.61
N ASP A 31 -6.32 9.29 -12.84
CA ASP A 31 -7.53 10.06 -13.14
C ASP A 31 -8.81 9.33 -12.72
N ARG A 32 -8.82 7.98 -12.80
CA ARG A 32 -9.95 7.18 -12.31
C ARG A 32 -9.95 7.11 -10.79
N ALA A 33 -8.83 6.79 -10.17
CA ALA A 33 -8.68 6.76 -8.72
C ALA A 33 -9.00 8.13 -8.11
N GLY A 34 -8.45 9.21 -8.67
CA GLY A 34 -8.72 10.58 -8.25
C GLY A 34 -10.20 10.96 -8.36
N ARG A 35 -10.89 10.53 -9.43
CA ARG A 35 -12.34 10.76 -9.57
C ARG A 35 -13.17 10.00 -8.54
N VAL A 36 -12.84 8.73 -8.26
CA VAL A 36 -13.53 7.95 -7.22
C VAL A 36 -13.28 8.56 -5.85
N LEU A 37 -12.03 8.93 -5.54
CA LEU A 37 -11.66 9.56 -4.28
C LEU A 37 -12.25 10.97 -4.11
N ALA A 38 -12.47 11.71 -5.21
CA ALA A 38 -13.06 13.05 -5.19
C ALA A 38 -14.59 13.06 -5.33
N ALA A 39 -15.22 11.92 -5.64
CA ALA A 39 -16.66 11.84 -5.76
C ALA A 39 -17.34 12.22 -4.42
N PRO A 40 -18.46 12.96 -4.44
CA PRO A 40 -19.26 13.23 -3.25
C PRO A 40 -19.98 11.93 -2.86
N THR A 41 -19.28 11.08 -2.11
CA THR A 41 -19.83 9.85 -1.52
C THR A 41 -20.17 10.08 -0.05
N SER A 42 -21.02 9.23 0.51
CA SER A 42 -21.45 9.32 1.91
C SER A 42 -20.32 9.02 2.90
N ARG A 43 -19.47 8.03 2.62
CA ARG A 43 -18.39 7.59 3.54
C ARG A 43 -17.15 7.09 2.80
N LYS A 44 -15.98 7.28 3.43
CA LYS A 44 -14.68 6.88 2.89
C LYS A 44 -13.87 6.17 3.97
N LEU A 45 -13.48 4.91 3.73
CA LEU A 45 -12.73 4.07 4.67
C LEU A 45 -11.35 3.76 4.11
N ALA A 46 -10.32 3.79 4.95
CA ALA A 46 -8.98 3.37 4.56
C ALA A 46 -8.35 2.42 5.57
N LEU A 47 -7.64 1.43 5.05
CA LEU A 47 -6.70 0.60 5.79
C LEU A 47 -5.32 0.76 5.15
N LEU A 48 -4.37 1.25 5.94
CA LEU A 48 -2.98 1.49 5.53
C LEU A 48 -2.07 0.53 6.31
N VAL A 49 -1.21 -0.20 5.63
CA VAL A 49 -0.31 -1.17 6.25
C VAL A 49 1.13 -0.83 5.87
N GLY A 50 1.97 -0.55 6.87
CA GLY A 50 3.35 -0.14 6.66
C GLY A 50 4.30 -1.05 7.43
N ILE A 51 5.14 -1.80 6.73
CA ILE A 51 6.03 -2.77 7.37
C ILE A 51 7.47 -2.46 6.97
N SER A 52 8.19 -1.83 7.88
CA SER A 52 9.62 -1.53 7.75
C SER A 52 10.48 -2.58 8.43
N GLN A 53 9.96 -3.18 9.49
CA GLN A 53 10.65 -4.17 10.32
C GLN A 53 10.04 -5.55 10.09
N TYR A 54 10.90 -6.52 9.78
CA TYR A 54 10.53 -7.92 9.65
C TYR A 54 11.40 -8.73 10.61
N ALA A 55 10.86 -9.84 11.12
CA ALA A 55 11.66 -10.80 11.86
C ALA A 55 12.85 -11.29 11.00
N GLU A 56 13.97 -11.63 11.64
CA GLU A 56 15.15 -12.15 10.94
C GLU A 56 14.83 -13.44 10.15
N SER A 57 13.83 -14.20 10.58
CA SER A 57 13.34 -15.39 9.90
C SER A 57 12.66 -15.12 8.55
N VAL A 58 12.29 -13.87 8.25
CA VAL A 58 11.54 -13.53 7.04
C VAL A 58 12.47 -13.38 5.84
N SER A 59 13.69 -12.86 6.04
CA SER A 59 14.59 -12.49 4.95
C SER A 59 16.04 -12.57 5.39
N ASP A 60 16.88 -13.20 4.56
CA ASP A 60 18.35 -13.28 4.76
C ASP A 60 19.06 -11.94 4.48
N LEU A 61 18.32 -10.92 4.02
CA LEU A 61 18.88 -9.61 3.74
C LEU A 61 19.19 -8.87 5.06
N PRO A 62 20.40 -8.30 5.20
CA PRO A 62 20.78 -7.59 6.40
C PRO A 62 19.91 -6.32 6.54
N ALA A 63 19.28 -6.16 7.71
CA ALA A 63 18.57 -4.94 8.04
C ALA A 63 19.54 -3.74 8.06
N VAL A 64 19.10 -2.63 7.47
CA VAL A 64 19.80 -1.35 7.59
C VAL A 64 19.22 -0.55 8.77
N LYS A 65 19.81 0.60 9.09
CA LYS A 65 19.25 1.49 10.10
C LYS A 65 17.82 1.90 9.70
N GLY A 66 16.84 1.51 10.51
CA GLY A 66 15.42 1.70 10.21
C GLY A 66 14.70 0.46 9.67
N GLY A 67 15.34 -0.71 9.71
CA GLY A 67 14.73 -1.99 9.32
C GLY A 67 15.10 -2.41 7.89
N LEU A 68 14.40 -3.42 7.40
CA LEU A 68 14.61 -3.96 6.05
C LEU A 68 14.06 -3.02 4.97
N LEU A 69 12.95 -2.34 5.26
CA LEU A 69 12.29 -1.38 4.35
C LEU A 69 12.03 -0.04 5.06
N PRO A 70 13.05 0.78 5.36
CA PRO A 70 12.91 1.99 6.19
C PRO A 70 11.96 3.06 5.62
N GLY A 71 11.60 2.98 4.33
CA GLY A 71 10.65 3.88 3.68
C GLY A 71 9.18 3.57 3.96
N ALA A 72 8.84 2.33 4.34
CA ALA A 72 7.44 1.88 4.36
C ALA A 72 6.56 2.66 5.34
N LEU A 73 7.08 3.00 6.53
CA LEU A 73 6.36 3.86 7.47
C LEU A 73 6.15 5.29 6.94
N THR A 74 7.10 5.80 6.17
CA THR A 74 6.98 7.13 5.55
C THR A 74 5.91 7.12 4.46
N ASP A 75 5.86 6.05 3.66
CA ASP A 75 4.87 5.89 2.59
C ASP A 75 3.45 5.91 3.15
N VAL A 76 3.17 5.14 4.21
CA VAL A 76 1.83 5.09 4.80
C VAL A 76 1.44 6.40 5.47
N GLU A 77 2.38 7.12 6.09
CA GLU A 77 2.11 8.44 6.66
C GLU A 77 1.81 9.45 5.56
N MET A 78 2.59 9.47 4.48
CA MET A 78 2.32 10.34 3.32
C MET A 78 0.96 10.03 2.69
N GLN A 79 0.63 8.75 2.53
CA GLN A 79 -0.67 8.32 2.01
C GLN A 79 -1.81 8.77 2.93
N ARG A 80 -1.66 8.64 4.25
CA ARG A 80 -2.63 9.11 5.23
C ARG A 80 -2.87 10.61 5.10
N GLN A 81 -1.81 11.41 4.99
CA GLN A 81 -1.89 12.87 4.81
C GLN A 81 -2.65 13.25 3.54
N VAL A 82 -2.35 12.56 2.43
CA VAL A 82 -3.04 12.78 1.15
C VAL A 82 -4.53 12.43 1.25
N LEU A 83 -4.87 11.28 1.84
CA LEU A 83 -6.26 10.85 2.00
C LEU A 83 -7.06 11.85 2.86
N GLN A 84 -6.49 12.32 3.97
CA GLN A 84 -7.16 13.28 4.85
C GLN A 84 -7.31 14.65 4.19
N HIS A 85 -6.20 15.23 3.73
CA HIS A 85 -6.18 16.65 3.35
C HIS A 85 -6.54 16.92 1.90
N ARG A 86 -6.40 15.94 1.00
CA ARG A 86 -6.75 16.09 -0.41
C ARG A 86 -8.07 15.42 -0.77
N PHE A 87 -8.39 14.30 -0.13
CA PHE A 87 -9.56 13.49 -0.46
C PHE A 87 -10.63 13.47 0.62
N GLY A 88 -10.43 14.16 1.75
CA GLY A 88 -11.47 14.38 2.76
C GLY A 88 -11.87 13.14 3.54
N PHE A 89 -10.96 12.16 3.67
CA PHE A 89 -11.16 11.05 4.60
C PHE A 89 -11.14 11.58 6.04
N GLN A 90 -12.08 11.14 6.86
CA GLN A 90 -12.06 11.47 8.29
C GLN A 90 -10.93 10.70 8.97
N PRO A 91 -10.18 11.31 9.91
CA PRO A 91 -9.11 10.60 10.62
C PRO A 91 -9.59 9.31 11.29
N ALA A 92 -10.82 9.29 11.82
CA ALA A 92 -11.41 8.12 12.46
C ALA A 92 -11.77 6.97 11.50
N ASP A 93 -11.87 7.24 10.20
CA ASP A 93 -12.16 6.24 9.16
C ASP A 93 -10.88 5.71 8.50
N ILE A 94 -9.68 6.16 8.94
CA ILE A 94 -8.38 5.64 8.49
C ILE A 94 -7.76 4.81 9.61
N LEU A 95 -7.67 3.51 9.38
CA LEU A 95 -6.92 2.60 10.25
C LEU A 95 -5.53 2.37 9.66
N THR A 96 -4.50 2.50 10.48
CA THR A 96 -3.12 2.22 10.08
C THR A 96 -2.55 1.11 10.96
N LEU A 97 -1.97 0.09 10.35
CA LEU A 97 -1.18 -0.93 11.02
C LEU A 97 0.29 -0.75 10.64
N THR A 98 1.18 -0.74 11.63
CA THR A 98 2.62 -0.62 11.39
C THR A 98 3.40 -1.72 12.07
N ASP A 99 4.43 -2.22 11.39
CA ASP A 99 5.42 -3.18 11.92
C ASP A 99 4.78 -4.35 12.72
N ASP A 100 4.93 -4.37 14.04
CA ASP A 100 4.47 -5.42 14.95
C ASP A 100 2.94 -5.58 14.99
N GLN A 101 2.19 -4.56 14.55
CA GLN A 101 0.73 -4.63 14.39
C GLN A 101 0.30 -5.27 13.07
N ALA A 102 1.19 -5.28 12.07
CA ALA A 102 0.90 -5.75 10.72
C ALA A 102 1.21 -7.25 10.56
N THR A 103 0.80 -8.04 11.56
CA THR A 103 0.81 -9.51 11.49
C THR A 103 -0.27 -10.01 10.55
N TRP A 104 -0.23 -11.30 10.20
CA TRP A 104 -1.30 -11.90 9.39
C TRP A 104 -2.69 -11.72 10.06
N GLU A 105 -2.78 -12.04 11.34
CA GLU A 105 -4.00 -11.87 12.15
C GLU A 105 -4.39 -10.39 12.21
N GLY A 106 -3.46 -9.48 12.50
CA GLY A 106 -3.73 -8.05 12.59
C GLY A 106 -4.28 -7.47 11.28
N ILE A 107 -3.68 -7.82 10.14
CA ILE A 107 -4.13 -7.36 8.81
C ILE A 107 -5.51 -7.94 8.49
N THR A 108 -5.72 -9.23 8.71
CA THR A 108 -6.99 -9.90 8.37
C THR A 108 -8.15 -9.42 9.26
N ASP A 109 -7.92 -9.26 10.56
CA ASP A 109 -8.89 -8.70 11.49
C ASP A 109 -9.24 -7.24 11.15
N ALA A 110 -8.23 -6.41 10.88
CA ALA A 110 -8.46 -5.05 10.45
C ALA A 110 -9.24 -4.99 9.13
N PHE A 111 -8.92 -5.86 8.17
CA PHE A 111 -9.65 -5.91 6.90
C PHE A 111 -11.13 -6.29 7.13
N GLN A 112 -11.40 -7.29 7.96
CA GLN A 112 -12.76 -7.74 8.26
C GLN A 112 -13.55 -6.68 9.05
N ALA A 113 -13.01 -6.21 10.18
CA ALA A 113 -13.70 -5.32 11.10
C ALA A 113 -13.78 -3.87 10.59
N HIS A 114 -12.73 -3.38 9.94
CA HIS A 114 -12.66 -1.98 9.49
C HIS A 114 -13.27 -1.77 8.11
N LEU A 115 -12.97 -2.66 7.16
CA LEU A 115 -13.43 -2.51 5.78
C LEU A 115 -14.73 -3.27 5.53
N LEU A 116 -14.73 -4.59 5.68
CA LEU A 116 -15.87 -5.43 5.27
C LEU A 116 -17.13 -5.20 6.11
N ALA A 117 -17.01 -5.09 7.43
CA ALA A 117 -18.16 -4.92 8.32
C ALA A 117 -18.82 -3.53 8.22
N GLN A 118 -18.10 -2.53 7.70
CA GLN A 118 -18.54 -1.13 7.71
C GLN A 118 -18.90 -0.58 6.34
N ALA A 119 -18.27 -1.07 5.26
CA ALA A 119 -18.47 -0.57 3.92
C ALA A 119 -19.89 -0.85 3.40
N ARG A 120 -20.48 0.15 2.74
CA ARG A 120 -21.80 0.07 2.11
C ARG A 120 -21.71 0.38 0.62
N PRO A 121 -22.72 -0.01 -0.19
CA PRO A 121 -22.77 0.39 -1.59
C PRO A 121 -22.65 1.91 -1.74
N GLY A 122 -21.70 2.36 -2.57
CA GLY A 122 -21.42 3.77 -2.79
C GLY A 122 -20.30 4.36 -1.92
N ASP A 123 -19.80 3.63 -0.93
CA ASP A 123 -18.63 4.06 -0.15
C ASP A 123 -17.33 3.91 -0.97
N VAL A 124 -16.31 4.68 -0.58
CA VAL A 124 -14.97 4.58 -1.15
C VAL A 124 -14.06 3.87 -0.16
N VAL A 125 -13.44 2.78 -0.58
CA VAL A 125 -12.49 2.02 0.24
C VAL A 125 -11.09 2.10 -0.36
N VAL A 126 -10.10 2.42 0.48
CA VAL A 126 -8.68 2.39 0.12
C VAL A 126 -7.97 1.35 0.97
N PHE A 127 -7.33 0.39 0.31
CA PHE A 127 -6.40 -0.52 0.95
C PHE A 127 -5.01 -0.26 0.35
N HIS A 128 -4.05 0.09 1.19
CA HIS A 128 -2.69 0.39 0.78
C HIS A 128 -1.70 -0.35 1.66
N VAL A 129 -0.73 -1.01 1.03
CA VAL A 129 0.35 -1.72 1.70
C VAL A 129 1.67 -1.18 1.17
N SER A 130 2.55 -0.77 2.08
CA SER A 130 3.98 -0.59 1.81
C SER A 130 4.75 -1.63 2.63
N GLY A 131 5.42 -2.55 1.93
CA GLY A 131 6.05 -3.71 2.53
C GLY A 131 6.57 -4.69 1.46
N LEU A 132 7.02 -5.86 1.91
CA LEU A 132 7.49 -6.94 1.06
C LEU A 132 6.30 -7.63 0.39
N GLY A 133 6.52 -8.04 -0.85
CA GLY A 133 5.64 -8.94 -1.58
C GLY A 133 6.38 -10.24 -1.90
N SER A 134 5.64 -11.34 -1.95
CA SER A 134 6.16 -12.65 -2.31
C SER A 134 5.34 -13.27 -3.45
N ARG A 135 5.86 -14.37 -4.01
CA ARG A 135 5.13 -15.21 -4.95
C ARG A 135 5.00 -16.60 -4.35
N VAL A 136 3.78 -17.06 -4.22
CA VAL A 136 3.43 -18.36 -3.63
C VAL A 136 2.78 -19.24 -4.66
N ARG A 137 2.99 -20.55 -4.57
CA ARG A 137 2.22 -21.50 -5.37
C ARG A 137 0.87 -21.71 -4.72
N SER A 138 -0.18 -21.74 -5.52
CA SER A 138 -1.52 -22.06 -5.02
C SER A 138 -1.55 -23.50 -4.49
N ALA A 139 -2.13 -23.69 -3.30
CA ALA A 139 -2.35 -25.02 -2.76
C ALA A 139 -3.39 -25.81 -3.58
N ALA A 140 -4.34 -25.11 -4.21
CA ALA A 140 -5.39 -25.71 -5.04
C ALA A 140 -4.88 -26.07 -6.45
N ASP A 141 -3.93 -25.31 -6.98
CA ASP A 141 -3.30 -25.57 -8.28
C ASP A 141 -1.80 -25.25 -8.23
N PRO A 142 -0.91 -26.25 -8.10
CA PRO A 142 0.52 -26.04 -8.03
C PRO A 142 1.17 -25.42 -9.28
N ALA A 143 0.46 -25.38 -10.41
CA ALA A 143 0.90 -24.67 -11.62
C ALA A 143 0.59 -23.17 -11.55
N GLN A 144 -0.31 -22.75 -10.66
CA GLN A 144 -0.67 -21.36 -10.46
C GLN A 144 0.26 -20.69 -9.45
N ILE A 145 0.81 -19.54 -9.84
CA ILE A 145 1.61 -18.67 -8.98
C ILE A 145 0.78 -17.43 -8.63
N LEU A 146 0.62 -17.16 -7.34
CA LEU A 146 -0.11 -16.02 -6.80
C LEU A 146 0.88 -15.02 -6.19
N ASN A 147 0.56 -13.73 -6.29
CA ASN A 147 1.28 -12.70 -5.54
C ASN A 147 0.67 -12.62 -4.14
N SER A 148 1.51 -12.55 -3.12
CA SER A 148 1.10 -12.36 -1.73
C SER A 148 1.80 -11.14 -1.12
N ILE A 149 1.15 -10.57 -0.11
CA ILE A 149 1.80 -9.64 0.83
C ILE A 149 2.52 -10.49 1.87
N VAL A 150 3.62 -9.98 2.40
CA VAL A 150 4.35 -10.62 3.50
C VAL A 150 4.04 -9.85 4.78
N PRO A 151 3.31 -10.44 5.73
CA PRO A 151 3.10 -9.85 7.05
C PRO A 151 4.41 -9.71 7.83
N SER A 152 4.42 -8.94 8.92
CA SER A 152 5.62 -8.77 9.74
C SER A 152 6.09 -10.05 10.42
N ASP A 153 5.17 -10.99 10.65
CA ASP A 153 5.37 -12.35 11.16
C ASP A 153 5.37 -13.43 10.05
N GLY A 154 5.31 -13.03 8.79
CA GLY A 154 5.31 -13.94 7.65
C GLY A 154 6.66 -14.59 7.38
N VAL A 155 6.71 -15.55 6.45
CA VAL A 155 7.96 -16.22 6.04
C VAL A 155 8.08 -16.12 4.52
N LEU A 156 9.22 -15.69 3.98
CA LEU A 156 9.42 -15.71 2.53
C LEU A 156 9.63 -17.15 2.03
N PRO A 157 9.08 -17.51 0.85
CA PRO A 157 9.34 -18.82 0.26
C PRO A 157 10.79 -18.87 -0.21
N THR A 158 11.56 -19.83 0.29
CA THR A 158 12.92 -20.10 -0.16
C THR A 158 12.92 -21.17 -1.26
N SER A 159 14.04 -21.35 -1.96
CA SER A 159 14.19 -22.43 -2.95
C SER A 159 13.93 -23.83 -2.38
N ASP A 160 14.09 -24.00 -1.07
CA ASP A 160 13.94 -25.28 -0.35
C ASP A 160 12.56 -25.44 0.33
N SER A 161 11.77 -24.37 0.46
CA SER A 161 10.42 -24.40 1.04
C SER A 161 9.49 -23.42 0.32
N ALA A 162 8.68 -23.95 -0.59
CA ALA A 162 7.76 -23.17 -1.43
C ALA A 162 6.35 -22.97 -0.84
N ALA A 163 6.12 -23.41 0.40
CA ALA A 163 4.81 -23.36 1.04
C ALA A 163 4.83 -22.38 2.21
N ILE A 164 4.15 -21.25 2.04
CA ILE A 164 3.82 -20.33 3.13
C ILE A 164 2.40 -20.67 3.58
N GLY A 165 2.17 -20.77 4.89
CA GLY A 165 0.88 -21.08 5.52
C GLY A 165 -0.23 -20.02 5.34
N ASP A 166 -0.04 -19.06 4.43
CA ASP A 166 -0.89 -17.87 4.26
C ASP A 166 -2.08 -18.11 3.30
N LEU A 167 -2.29 -19.33 2.81
CA LEU A 167 -3.33 -19.67 1.82
C LEU A 167 -4.36 -20.70 2.30
N THR A 168 -4.43 -20.98 3.60
CA THR A 168 -5.43 -21.90 4.18
C THR A 168 -6.36 -21.19 5.14
#